data_AF-A0AA39NSI2-F1
#
_entry.id   AF-A0AA39NSI2-F1
#
_cell.length_a   1.000
_cell.length_b   1.000
_cell.length_c   1.000
_cell.angle_alpha   90.00
_cell.angle_beta   90.00
_cell.angle_gamma   90.00
#
_symmetry.space_group_name_H-M   'P 1'
#
loop_
_entity.id
_entity.type
_entity.pdbx_description
1 polymer ?
#
loop_
_entity_poly.entity_id
_entity_poly.type
_entity_poly.pdbx_seq_one_letter_code
_entity_poly.pdbx_strand_id
1 'polypeptide(L)'
;MPYEFPDPRATANLPTAIDKFPYDKLTRSGEEPATLPAGSAEPFTDSTFPHIFIPWNHITAGFPEEIREAIIASPEKFIAAVPFGAGPRFYSENRRADLLLKTFLEGLDFPDKGKLTVFFPLEAKEDKKGRNRDESRNKRSAFDKPWPLIITGFSESFGKFLLWYQCFATASHSVWNLVPLNPKSLAWTITAFQGNVVSNDPELIAEALACIKTATWHDTSIQNLVKRITQTQGRSGNPAELTVMMTHSWRLSYVETRNLDDDKGPVFLLTGEPITDNLELHRAIAAHIRKLRIRVNYQQLINVDKIIGCDWCKNQDHPSHACPFPEVDSTWYGPSTDELRLRMMKADSPKDAIKKRKEDSTKHNSRSKHGKKNDSDWDVVRRGKKP
;
A
#
# COMPACT_ATOMS: atom_id res chain seq x y z
N MET A 1 6.32 42.25 -5.99
CA MET A 1 7.69 41.71 -6.11
C MET A 1 7.60 40.23 -6.39
N PRO A 2 8.45 39.65 -7.27
CA PRO A 2 8.51 38.20 -7.43
C PRO A 2 8.86 37.55 -6.09
N TYR A 3 8.29 36.38 -5.81
CA TYR A 3 8.63 35.61 -4.61
C TYR A 3 10.04 35.04 -4.75
N GLU A 4 10.89 35.25 -3.75
CA GLU A 4 12.24 34.71 -3.69
C GLU A 4 12.20 33.34 -3.01
N PHE A 5 12.63 32.29 -3.71
CA PHE A 5 12.68 30.95 -3.13
C PHE A 5 13.81 30.86 -2.09
N PRO A 6 13.60 30.17 -0.96
CA PRO A 6 14.68 29.90 -0.02
C PRO A 6 15.70 28.92 -0.61
N ASP A 7 16.83 28.74 0.07
CA ASP A 7 17.78 27.68 -0.29
C ASP A 7 17.12 26.29 -0.09
N PRO A 8 16.97 25.46 -1.14
CA PRO A 8 16.41 24.11 -1.02
C PRO A 8 17.23 23.16 -0.14
N ARG A 9 18.51 23.49 0.12
CA ARG A 9 19.42 22.77 1.02
C ARG A 9 19.34 23.25 2.46
N ALA A 10 18.64 24.34 2.75
CA ALA A 10 18.45 24.79 4.12
C ALA A 10 17.61 23.76 4.90
N THR A 11 18.27 22.93 5.71
CA THR A 11 17.64 21.85 6.50
C THR A 11 17.39 22.22 7.96
N ALA A 12 17.68 23.45 8.37
CA ALA A 12 17.45 23.88 9.75
C ALA A 12 15.97 23.67 10.13
N ASN A 13 15.71 22.78 11.09
CA ASN A 13 14.38 22.37 11.55
C ASN A 13 13.51 21.60 10.52
N LEU A 14 14.13 21.02 9.48
CA LEU A 14 13.47 20.14 8.52
C LEU A 14 14.03 18.71 8.64
N PRO A 15 13.22 17.66 8.33
CA PRO A 15 11.84 17.73 7.87
C PRO A 15 10.85 18.11 9.00
N THR A 16 9.75 18.79 8.66
CA THR A 16 8.64 18.98 9.60
C THR A 16 7.83 17.70 9.80
N ALA A 17 6.95 17.68 10.80
CA ALA A 17 6.02 16.58 11.06
C ALA A 17 6.69 15.22 11.39
N ILE A 18 7.89 15.26 11.99
CA ILE A 18 8.62 14.07 12.44
C ILE A 18 7.74 13.20 13.35
N ASP A 19 7.04 13.79 14.30
CA ASP A 19 6.17 13.08 15.25
C ASP A 19 4.95 12.41 14.60
N LYS A 20 4.61 12.82 13.37
CA LYS A 20 3.50 12.26 12.59
C LYS A 20 3.97 11.25 11.55
N PHE A 21 5.27 11.22 11.21
CA PHE A 21 5.81 10.33 10.20
C PHE A 21 5.60 8.87 10.62
N PRO A 22 4.81 8.08 9.88
CA PRO A 22 4.36 6.80 10.39
C PRO A 22 5.45 5.71 10.34
N TYR A 23 6.42 5.81 9.44
CA TYR A 23 7.38 4.74 9.17
C TYR A 23 8.57 4.69 10.14
N ASP A 24 8.82 5.77 10.91
CA ASP A 24 9.85 5.78 11.98
C ASP A 24 9.29 5.29 13.32
N LYS A 25 7.98 5.08 13.40
CA LYS A 25 7.35 4.66 14.65
C LYS A 25 7.56 3.17 14.86
N LEU A 26 7.55 2.79 16.13
CA LEU A 26 7.48 1.41 16.54
C LEU A 26 6.07 1.09 17.05
N THR A 27 5.72 -0.19 17.13
CA THR A 27 4.57 -0.64 17.90
C THR A 27 4.76 -0.23 19.36
N ARG A 28 3.66 -0.15 20.11
CA ARG A 28 3.64 0.30 21.51
C ARG A 28 4.11 1.74 21.72
N SER A 29 4.27 2.54 20.66
CA SER A 29 4.56 3.97 20.76
C SER A 29 3.31 4.73 21.26
N GLY A 30 3.52 5.76 22.09
CA GLY A 30 2.46 6.61 22.61
C GLY A 30 2.06 6.25 24.04
N GLU A 31 0.82 6.57 24.42
CA GLU A 31 0.29 6.27 25.75
C GLU A 31 -0.03 4.78 25.86
N GLU A 32 0.55 4.12 26.87
CA GLU A 32 0.27 2.73 27.18
C GLU A 32 -1.19 2.59 27.67
N PRO A 33 -1.96 1.61 27.16
CA PRO A 33 -3.32 1.37 27.61
C PRO A 33 -3.35 1.05 29.12
N ALA A 34 -4.33 1.62 29.84
CA ALA A 34 -4.51 1.38 31.27
C ALA A 34 -4.81 -0.08 31.65
N THR A 35 -5.12 -0.93 30.67
CA THR A 35 -5.40 -2.35 30.88
C THR A 35 -4.63 -3.15 29.84
N LEU A 36 -3.88 -4.14 30.33
CA LEU A 36 -3.14 -5.11 29.53
C LEU A 36 -3.70 -6.52 29.82
N PRO A 37 -3.55 -7.48 28.90
CA PRO A 37 -3.89 -8.85 29.18
C PRO A 37 -2.99 -9.45 30.26
N ALA A 38 -3.55 -10.24 31.18
CA ALA A 38 -2.79 -10.95 32.21
C ALA A 38 -2.06 -12.21 31.66
N GLY A 39 -2.41 -12.63 30.45
CA GLY A 39 -1.86 -13.79 29.77
C GLY A 39 -2.54 -14.05 28.43
N SER A 40 -2.22 -15.18 27.81
CA SER A 40 -2.84 -15.62 26.56
C SER A 40 -2.84 -17.14 26.47
N ALA A 41 -3.93 -17.72 25.99
CA ALA A 41 -4.02 -19.14 25.69
C ALA A 41 -3.04 -19.58 24.59
N GLU A 42 -2.74 -18.68 23.63
CA GLU A 42 -1.74 -18.89 22.59
C GLU A 42 -0.56 -17.91 22.81
N PRO A 43 0.68 -18.40 22.96
CA PRO A 43 1.84 -17.54 23.05
C PRO A 43 2.02 -16.70 21.78
N PHE A 44 2.43 -15.45 21.97
CA PHE A 44 2.86 -14.56 20.90
C PHE A 44 4.14 -13.83 21.29
N THR A 45 4.87 -13.34 20.28
CA THR A 45 6.15 -12.66 20.45
C THR A 45 5.97 -11.37 21.23
N ASP A 46 6.59 -11.27 22.42
CA ASP A 46 6.59 -10.05 23.22
C ASP A 46 7.75 -9.12 22.83
N SER A 47 7.64 -8.52 21.64
CA SER A 47 8.64 -7.58 21.12
C SER A 47 8.01 -6.33 20.53
N THR A 48 8.86 -5.35 20.22
CA THR A 48 8.49 -4.07 19.63
C THR A 48 8.89 -4.07 18.16
N PHE A 49 7.91 -3.92 17.27
CA PHE A 49 8.11 -4.02 15.83
C PHE A 49 8.04 -2.65 15.16
N PRO A 50 8.53 -2.50 13.92
CA PRO A 50 8.22 -1.32 13.12
C PRO A 50 6.72 -1.13 12.94
N HIS A 51 6.26 0.12 13.04
CA HIS A 51 4.86 0.46 12.91
C HIS A 51 4.37 0.23 11.46
N ILE A 52 3.22 -0.43 11.33
CA ILE A 52 2.55 -0.63 10.06
C ILE A 52 1.56 0.47 9.80
N PHE A 53 1.74 1.12 8.66
CA PHE A 53 0.86 2.15 8.15
C PHE A 53 0.43 1.82 6.74
N ILE A 54 -0.86 1.53 6.60
CA ILE A 54 -1.49 1.21 5.32
C ILE A 54 -2.53 2.29 5.03
N PRO A 55 -2.38 3.05 3.92
CA PRO A 55 -3.33 4.08 3.56
C PRO A 55 -4.75 3.55 3.38
N TRP A 56 -5.75 4.38 3.69
CA TRP A 56 -7.18 4.07 3.59
C TRP A 56 -7.54 3.43 2.25
N ASN A 57 -7.10 4.05 1.16
CA ASN A 57 -7.41 3.60 -0.19
C ASN A 57 -6.71 2.29 -0.58
N HIS A 58 -5.70 1.87 0.18
CA HIS A 58 -5.01 0.61 -0.02
C HIS A 58 -5.66 -0.49 0.82
N ILE A 59 -5.93 -0.22 2.11
CA ILE A 59 -6.53 -1.19 3.03
C ILE A 59 -7.99 -1.54 2.70
N THR A 60 -8.75 -0.59 2.13
CA THR A 60 -10.16 -0.77 1.76
C THR A 60 -10.38 -1.08 0.29
N ALA A 61 -9.32 -1.31 -0.49
CA ALA A 61 -9.40 -1.39 -1.94
C ALA A 61 -10.28 -2.54 -2.47
N GLY A 62 -10.54 -3.56 -1.65
CA GLY A 62 -11.43 -4.69 -1.97
C GLY A 62 -12.78 -4.66 -1.26
N PHE A 63 -13.09 -3.62 -0.47
CA PHE A 63 -14.30 -3.60 0.34
C PHE A 63 -15.52 -3.21 -0.48
N PRO A 64 -16.69 -3.82 -0.22
CA PRO A 64 -17.99 -3.30 -0.63
C PRO A 64 -18.20 -1.85 -0.19
N GLU A 65 -18.95 -1.10 -0.99
CA GLU A 65 -19.24 0.32 -0.72
C GLU A 65 -19.97 0.49 0.60
N GLU A 66 -20.94 -0.38 0.92
CA GLU A 66 -21.74 -0.32 2.15
C GLU A 66 -20.86 -0.50 3.39
N ILE A 67 -19.85 -1.38 3.32
CA ILE A 67 -18.90 -1.59 4.40
C ILE A 67 -17.98 -0.37 4.55
N ARG A 68 -17.54 0.23 3.44
CA ARG A 68 -16.72 1.45 3.46
C ARG A 68 -17.49 2.61 4.07
N GLU A 69 -18.76 2.80 3.70
CA GLU A 69 -19.63 3.83 4.27
C GLU A 69 -19.85 3.62 5.77
N ALA A 70 -20.11 2.39 6.21
CA ALA A 70 -20.24 2.06 7.62
C ALA A 70 -18.97 2.40 8.43
N ILE A 71 -17.79 2.08 7.87
CA ILE A 71 -16.50 2.42 8.49
C ILE A 71 -16.28 3.93 8.47
N ILE A 72 -16.63 4.65 7.41
CA ILE A 72 -16.49 6.11 7.35
C ILE A 72 -17.37 6.78 8.41
N ALA A 73 -18.57 6.25 8.66
CA ALA A 73 -19.51 6.79 9.63
C ALA A 73 -19.09 6.55 11.10
N SER A 74 -18.30 5.52 11.39
CA SER A 74 -17.85 5.20 12.77
C SER A 74 -16.52 4.43 12.76
N PRO A 75 -15.41 5.04 12.31
CA PRO A 75 -14.13 4.35 12.10
C PRO A 75 -13.59 3.67 13.37
N GLU A 76 -13.84 4.25 14.54
CA GLU A 76 -13.41 3.76 15.84
C GLU A 76 -14.04 2.41 16.25
N LYS A 77 -15.12 1.98 15.58
CA LYS A 77 -15.78 0.69 15.84
C LYS A 77 -15.18 -0.47 15.05
N PHE A 78 -14.20 -0.18 14.19
CA PHE A 78 -13.61 -1.15 13.28
C PHE A 78 -12.08 -1.14 13.41
N ILE A 79 -11.49 -2.33 13.50
CA ILE A 79 -10.04 -2.53 13.37
C ILE A 79 -9.82 -3.46 12.18
N ALA A 80 -8.85 -3.11 11.33
CA ALA A 80 -8.43 -4.00 10.26
C ALA A 80 -7.29 -4.89 10.74
N ALA A 81 -7.45 -6.20 10.58
CA ALA A 81 -6.41 -7.17 10.83
C ALA A 81 -5.79 -7.63 9.51
N VAL A 82 -4.54 -7.26 9.29
CA VAL A 82 -3.77 -7.57 8.07
C VAL A 82 -2.83 -8.72 8.37
N PRO A 83 -3.10 -9.94 7.86
CA PRO A 83 -2.17 -11.04 8.01
C PRO A 83 -0.84 -10.73 7.31
N PHE A 84 0.26 -11.22 7.85
CA PHE A 84 1.55 -11.12 7.18
C PHE A 84 1.57 -11.98 5.91
N GLY A 85 1.92 -11.37 4.78
CA GLY A 85 1.74 -11.95 3.45
C GLY A 85 0.29 -11.92 2.97
N ALA A 86 -0.54 -11.00 3.50
CA ALA A 86 -1.93 -10.84 3.09
C ALA A 86 -2.10 -10.83 1.55
N GLY A 87 -3.14 -11.48 1.08
CA GLY A 87 -3.46 -11.56 -0.33
C GLY A 87 -4.20 -12.84 -0.68
N PRO A 88 -4.55 -13.05 -1.96
CA PRO A 88 -5.31 -14.21 -2.41
C PRO A 88 -4.71 -15.56 -1.99
N ARG A 89 -3.37 -15.65 -1.93
CA ARG A 89 -2.68 -16.88 -1.53
C ARG A 89 -2.83 -17.19 -0.04
N PHE A 90 -2.68 -16.18 0.83
CA PHE A 90 -2.86 -16.39 2.26
C PHE A 90 -4.25 -16.97 2.56
N TYR A 91 -5.30 -16.46 1.89
CA TYR A 91 -6.67 -16.92 2.12
C TYR A 91 -7.03 -18.24 1.45
N SER A 92 -6.34 -18.63 0.38
CA SER A 92 -6.51 -19.98 -0.18
C SER A 92 -5.91 -21.04 0.74
N GLU A 93 -4.80 -20.70 1.43
CA GLU A 93 -4.12 -21.53 2.43
C GLU A 93 -4.84 -21.48 3.80
N ASN A 94 -5.49 -20.35 4.15
CA ASN A 94 -6.14 -20.10 5.44
C ASN A 94 -7.62 -19.71 5.28
N ARG A 95 -8.45 -20.66 4.77
CA ARG A 95 -9.87 -20.40 4.45
C ARG A 95 -10.73 -19.95 5.63
N ARG A 96 -10.30 -20.24 6.87
CA ARG A 96 -10.98 -19.86 8.12
C ARG A 96 -10.14 -18.91 8.98
N ALA A 97 -9.36 -18.04 8.35
CA ALA A 97 -8.56 -17.04 9.04
C ALA A 97 -9.40 -16.12 9.96
N ASP A 98 -10.69 -15.93 9.67
CA ASP A 98 -11.67 -15.27 10.53
C ASP A 98 -11.79 -15.95 11.89
N LEU A 99 -11.94 -17.28 11.89
CA LEU A 99 -12.02 -18.06 13.11
C LEU A 99 -10.68 -18.10 13.84
N LEU A 100 -9.57 -18.27 13.12
CA LEU A 100 -8.24 -18.31 13.73
C LEU A 100 -7.96 -17.02 14.51
N LEU A 101 -8.17 -15.87 13.87
CA LEU A 101 -8.00 -14.58 14.53
C LEU A 101 -9.00 -14.39 15.68
N LYS A 102 -10.26 -14.77 15.50
CA LYS A 102 -11.26 -14.66 16.56
C LYS A 102 -10.89 -15.48 17.79
N THR A 103 -10.52 -16.76 17.61
CA THR A 103 -10.11 -17.66 18.69
C THR A 103 -8.87 -17.14 19.41
N PHE A 104 -7.90 -16.61 18.67
CA PHE A 104 -6.73 -15.95 19.26
C PHE A 104 -7.14 -14.77 20.17
N LEU A 105 -7.95 -13.84 19.66
CA LEU A 105 -8.40 -12.66 20.41
C LEU A 105 -9.25 -13.03 21.65
N GLU A 106 -10.09 -14.06 21.53
CA GLU A 106 -10.86 -14.60 22.66
C GLU A 106 -9.96 -15.24 23.72
N GLY A 107 -8.81 -15.79 23.33
CA GLY A 107 -7.83 -16.42 24.20
C GLY A 107 -6.93 -15.47 25.00
N LEU A 108 -6.92 -14.17 24.70
CA LEU A 108 -6.20 -13.17 25.50
C LEU A 108 -6.87 -13.01 26.87
N ASP A 109 -6.15 -13.03 27.99
CA ASP A 109 -6.79 -12.84 29.31
C ASP A 109 -7.02 -11.37 29.62
N PHE A 110 -8.07 -10.78 29.03
CA PHE A 110 -8.42 -9.37 29.13
C PHE A 110 -9.80 -9.18 29.79
N PRO A 111 -9.95 -8.28 30.79
CA PRO A 111 -11.16 -8.19 31.63
C PRO A 111 -12.48 -7.95 30.88
N ASP A 112 -12.47 -7.01 29.92
CA ASP A 112 -13.60 -6.74 29.04
C ASP A 112 -13.12 -6.62 27.61
N LYS A 113 -13.47 -7.60 26.77
CA LYS A 113 -13.17 -7.60 25.33
C LYS A 113 -14.33 -7.10 24.49
N GLY A 114 -15.52 -6.95 25.04
CA GLY A 114 -16.76 -6.83 24.29
C GLY A 114 -17.19 -8.13 23.57
N LYS A 115 -18.16 -8.01 22.66
CA LYS A 115 -18.71 -9.11 21.86
C LYS A 115 -18.03 -9.16 20.48
N LEU A 116 -16.84 -9.73 20.46
CA LEU A 116 -15.99 -9.76 19.28
C LEU A 116 -16.65 -10.45 18.08
N THR A 117 -16.61 -9.77 16.94
CA THR A 117 -16.93 -10.32 15.62
C THR A 117 -15.75 -10.09 14.70
N VAL A 118 -15.35 -11.14 13.98
CA VAL A 118 -14.31 -11.09 12.95
C VAL A 118 -14.92 -11.60 11.67
N PHE A 119 -14.79 -10.85 10.59
CA PHE A 119 -15.35 -11.26 9.30
C PHE A 119 -14.52 -10.77 8.12
N PHE A 120 -14.75 -11.44 6.98
CA PHE A 120 -14.26 -11.00 5.69
C PHE A 120 -15.22 -9.99 5.09
N PRO A 121 -14.76 -8.79 4.70
CA PRO A 121 -15.53 -7.97 3.78
C PRO A 121 -15.51 -8.72 2.44
N LEU A 122 -16.58 -9.48 2.17
CA LEU A 122 -16.72 -10.23 0.93
C LEU A 122 -16.50 -9.27 -0.24
N GLU A 123 -15.67 -9.65 -1.22
CA GLU A 123 -15.41 -8.77 -2.36
C GLU A 123 -16.74 -8.32 -2.96
N ALA A 124 -16.85 -7.01 -3.23
CA ALA A 124 -17.89 -6.52 -4.10
C ALA A 124 -17.82 -7.37 -5.37
N LYS A 125 -18.91 -8.11 -5.67
CA LYS A 125 -19.05 -8.73 -6.97
C LYS A 125 -19.20 -7.56 -7.94
N GLU A 126 -18.08 -7.06 -8.45
CA GLU A 126 -18.12 -6.11 -9.56
C GLU A 126 -18.97 -6.79 -10.63
N ASP A 127 -20.12 -6.19 -10.94
CA ASP A 127 -20.97 -6.66 -12.02
C ASP A 127 -20.11 -6.61 -13.28
N LYS A 128 -19.61 -7.78 -13.70
CA LYS A 128 -18.75 -7.97 -14.88
C LYS A 128 -19.54 -7.78 -16.19
N LYS A 129 -20.47 -6.84 -16.22
CA LYS A 129 -21.18 -6.41 -17.42
C LYS A 129 -20.31 -5.41 -18.16
N GLY A 130 -19.35 -5.92 -18.95
CA GLY A 130 -18.78 -5.13 -20.06
C GLY A 130 -17.27 -5.11 -20.23
N ARG A 131 -16.46 -5.62 -19.30
CA ARG A 131 -15.01 -5.78 -19.55
C ARG A 131 -14.75 -7.14 -20.19
N ASN A 132 -14.19 -7.12 -21.41
CA ASN A 132 -13.72 -8.30 -22.12
C ASN A 132 -12.99 -9.25 -21.15
N ARG A 133 -13.53 -10.46 -21.03
CA ARG A 133 -13.13 -11.47 -20.05
C ARG A 133 -11.66 -11.91 -20.22
N ASP A 134 -11.05 -11.59 -21.36
CA ASP A 134 -9.68 -11.93 -21.70
C ASP A 134 -8.62 -10.90 -21.23
N GLU A 135 -8.94 -9.61 -21.08
CA GLU A 135 -7.96 -8.61 -20.59
C GLU A 135 -7.91 -8.52 -19.06
N SER A 136 -8.99 -8.90 -18.37
CA SER A 136 -9.07 -8.90 -16.89
C SER A 136 -8.41 -10.12 -16.23
N ARG A 137 -7.82 -11.03 -17.01
CA ARG A 137 -6.96 -12.12 -16.52
C ARG A 137 -5.50 -11.70 -16.34
N ASN A 138 -5.20 -10.40 -16.32
CA ASN A 138 -4.01 -9.92 -15.62
C ASN A 138 -4.09 -10.46 -14.18
N LYS A 139 -3.31 -11.53 -13.95
CA LYS A 139 -3.34 -12.35 -12.74
C LYS A 139 -3.17 -11.40 -11.56
N ARG A 140 -4.18 -11.29 -10.69
CA ARG A 140 -3.99 -10.68 -9.37
C ARG A 140 -2.77 -11.35 -8.75
N SER A 141 -1.78 -10.55 -8.34
CA SER A 141 -0.56 -11.07 -7.70
C SER A 141 -0.98 -11.97 -6.53
N ALA A 142 -0.19 -13.01 -6.22
CA ALA A 142 -0.41 -13.83 -5.03
C ALA A 142 -0.45 -12.97 -3.75
N PHE A 143 0.21 -11.81 -3.80
CA PHE A 143 0.34 -10.81 -2.75
C PHE A 143 -0.25 -9.45 -3.15
N ASP A 144 -1.32 -9.44 -3.97
CA ASP A 144 -2.04 -8.21 -4.31
C ASP A 144 -2.49 -7.43 -3.05
N LYS A 145 -3.16 -6.29 -3.25
CA LYS A 145 -3.62 -5.38 -2.17
C LYS A 145 -4.09 -6.12 -0.91
N PRO A 146 -3.80 -5.60 0.30
CA PRO A 146 -4.19 -6.26 1.54
C PRO A 146 -5.68 -6.55 1.52
N TRP A 147 -6.04 -7.80 1.78
CA TRP A 147 -7.41 -8.19 2.11
C TRP A 147 -7.43 -8.34 3.64
N PRO A 148 -7.69 -7.27 4.41
CA PRO A 148 -7.77 -7.40 5.86
C PRO A 148 -9.04 -8.13 6.27
N LEU A 149 -9.00 -8.75 7.45
CA LEU A 149 -10.22 -9.06 8.20
C LEU A 149 -10.67 -7.83 8.97
N ILE A 150 -11.97 -7.73 9.23
CA ILE A 150 -12.53 -6.66 10.04
C ILE A 150 -12.92 -7.20 11.41
N ILE A 151 -12.43 -6.54 12.46
CA ILE A 151 -12.78 -6.78 13.85
C ILE A 151 -13.78 -5.72 14.30
N THR A 152 -14.89 -6.13 14.91
CA THR A 152 -15.90 -5.24 15.52
C THR A 152 -16.39 -5.78 16.86
N GLY A 153 -17.17 -4.97 17.57
CA GLY A 153 -17.80 -5.35 18.83
C GLY A 153 -16.82 -5.42 20.01
N PHE A 154 -15.61 -4.87 19.84
CA PHE A 154 -14.64 -4.76 20.92
C PHE A 154 -15.00 -3.64 21.90
N SER A 155 -14.59 -3.78 23.16
CA SER A 155 -14.62 -2.69 24.14
C SER A 155 -13.57 -1.62 23.81
N GLU A 156 -13.77 -0.38 24.26
CA GLU A 156 -12.81 0.71 23.99
C GLU A 156 -11.40 0.40 24.52
N SER A 157 -11.29 -0.14 25.74
CA SER A 157 -10.00 -0.48 26.36
C SER A 157 -9.29 -1.59 25.60
N PHE A 158 -10.01 -2.62 25.17
CA PHE A 158 -9.45 -3.70 24.38
C PHE A 158 -9.00 -3.22 22.99
N GLY A 159 -9.81 -2.37 22.34
CA GLY A 159 -9.44 -1.76 21.06
C GLY A 159 -8.17 -0.92 21.14
N LYS A 160 -8.00 -0.12 22.21
CA LYS A 160 -6.77 0.64 22.48
C LYS A 160 -5.56 -0.28 22.66
N PHE A 161 -5.71 -1.37 23.42
CA PHE A 161 -4.65 -2.38 23.56
C PHE A 161 -4.26 -3.01 22.22
N LEU A 162 -5.24 -3.46 21.44
CA LEU A 162 -5.00 -4.09 20.15
C LEU A 162 -4.24 -3.17 19.18
N LEU A 163 -4.61 -1.88 19.12
CA LEU A 163 -3.97 -0.90 18.24
C LEU A 163 -2.61 -0.43 18.77
N TRP A 164 -2.42 -0.36 20.09
CA TRP A 164 -1.14 -0.04 20.70
C TRP A 164 -0.12 -1.17 20.48
N TYR A 165 -0.52 -2.42 20.72
CA TYR A 165 0.34 -3.59 20.51
C TYR A 165 0.61 -3.85 19.02
N GLN A 166 -0.43 -3.68 18.19
CA GLN A 166 -0.45 -3.73 16.72
C GLN A 166 -0.01 -5.06 16.07
N CYS A 167 1.15 -5.63 16.38
CA CYS A 167 1.65 -6.85 15.74
C CYS A 167 1.59 -8.05 16.68
N PHE A 168 0.83 -9.08 16.30
CA PHE A 168 0.74 -10.34 17.03
C PHE A 168 1.31 -11.46 16.17
N ALA A 169 2.57 -11.83 16.42
CA ALA A 169 3.19 -13.02 15.84
C ALA A 169 2.98 -14.20 16.79
N THR A 170 2.11 -15.13 16.42
CA THR A 170 1.64 -16.20 17.29
C THR A 170 2.34 -17.53 16.99
N ALA A 171 2.41 -18.41 17.99
CA ALA A 171 3.09 -19.70 17.89
C ALA A 171 2.52 -20.63 16.78
N SER A 172 1.29 -20.42 16.33
CA SER A 172 0.73 -21.08 15.13
C SER A 172 1.28 -20.57 13.80
N HIS A 173 2.35 -19.75 13.82
CA HIS A 173 2.98 -19.10 12.68
C HIS A 173 2.04 -18.14 11.92
N SER A 174 0.99 -17.66 12.59
CA SER A 174 0.14 -16.59 12.10
C SER A 174 0.66 -15.26 12.63
N VAL A 175 0.74 -14.25 11.77
CA VAL A 175 1.15 -12.91 12.17
C VAL A 175 0.04 -11.96 11.77
N TRP A 176 -0.52 -11.26 12.75
CA TRP A 176 -1.62 -10.31 12.57
C TRP A 176 -1.16 -8.90 12.85
N ASN A 177 -1.32 -8.00 11.88
CA ASN A 177 -1.06 -6.58 12.07
C ASN A 177 -2.39 -5.83 12.16
N LEU A 178 -2.69 -5.31 13.34
CA LEU A 178 -3.93 -4.61 13.67
C LEU A 178 -3.74 -3.12 13.46
N VAL A 179 -4.44 -2.58 12.48
CA VAL A 179 -4.30 -1.18 12.06
C VAL A 179 -5.64 -0.45 12.15
N PRO A 180 -5.62 0.84 12.52
CA PRO A 180 -6.84 1.63 12.57
C PRO A 180 -7.36 1.91 11.16
N LEU A 181 -8.68 1.92 11.02
CA LEU A 181 -9.34 2.31 9.77
C LEU A 181 -9.63 3.80 9.79
N ASN A 182 -8.76 4.61 9.20
CA ASN A 182 -8.91 6.06 9.14
C ASN A 182 -9.14 6.54 7.70
N PRO A 183 -10.35 7.02 7.35
CA PRO A 183 -10.66 7.54 6.01
C PRO A 183 -9.76 8.67 5.50
N LYS A 184 -9.10 9.40 6.40
CA LYS A 184 -8.20 10.51 6.08
C LYS A 184 -6.73 10.08 5.90
N SER A 185 -6.39 8.83 6.19
CA SER A 185 -5.02 8.32 6.05
C SER A 185 -4.66 8.11 4.58
N LEU A 186 -3.86 9.00 4.03
CA LEU A 186 -3.29 8.89 2.68
C LEU A 186 -1.83 8.41 2.73
N ALA A 187 -1.31 7.97 1.58
CA ALA A 187 0.07 7.51 1.47
C ALA A 187 1.04 8.66 1.73
N TRP A 188 2.04 8.42 2.58
CA TRP A 188 3.17 9.34 2.74
C TRP A 188 4.21 9.14 1.63
N THR A 189 4.22 7.96 1.00
CA THR A 189 5.06 7.68 -0.16
C THR A 189 4.56 8.43 -1.40
N ILE A 190 5.37 9.37 -1.89
CA ILE A 190 5.04 10.19 -3.06
C ILE A 190 5.47 9.46 -4.32
N THR A 191 6.75 9.11 -4.42
CA THR A 191 7.31 8.41 -5.58
C THR A 191 8.69 7.83 -5.29
N ALA A 192 9.16 6.90 -6.13
CA ALA A 192 10.55 6.46 -6.16
C ALA A 192 11.25 6.96 -7.44
N PHE A 193 12.57 7.16 -7.34
CA PHE A 193 13.44 7.56 -8.45
C PHE A 193 14.61 6.57 -8.58
N GLN A 194 14.97 6.23 -9.82
CA GLN A 194 16.10 5.38 -10.18
C GLN A 194 17.09 6.16 -11.07
N GLY A 195 18.30 5.65 -11.23
CA GLY A 195 19.31 6.19 -12.13
C GLY A 195 20.71 6.05 -11.57
N ASN A 196 21.72 6.42 -12.36
CA ASN A 196 23.14 6.25 -12.00
C ASN A 196 23.56 7.09 -10.78
N VAL A 197 22.81 8.14 -10.46
CA VAL A 197 23.05 9.02 -9.32
C VAL A 197 22.46 8.48 -8.02
N VAL A 198 21.77 7.34 -8.06
CA VAL A 198 21.21 6.74 -6.85
C VAL A 198 22.29 5.93 -6.14
N SER A 199 22.72 6.42 -4.98
CA SER A 199 23.68 5.76 -4.09
C SER A 199 23.34 6.05 -2.63
N ASN A 200 23.88 5.25 -1.72
CA ASN A 200 23.73 5.47 -0.28
C ASN A 200 24.74 6.50 0.25
N ASP A 201 24.82 7.66 -0.42
CA ASP A 201 25.67 8.79 -0.03
C ASP A 201 24.79 9.92 0.54
N PRO A 202 24.94 10.27 1.83
CA PRO A 202 24.14 11.32 2.47
C PRO A 202 24.20 12.69 1.77
N GLU A 203 25.38 13.08 1.24
CA GLU A 203 25.52 14.36 0.55
C GLU A 203 24.74 14.36 -0.76
N LEU A 204 24.80 13.23 -1.48
CA LEU A 204 24.08 13.06 -2.74
C LEU A 204 22.56 12.95 -2.53
N ILE A 205 22.12 12.30 -1.45
CA ILE A 205 20.70 12.26 -1.05
C ILE A 205 20.19 13.67 -0.75
N ALA A 206 20.96 14.46 0.00
CA ALA A 206 20.60 15.85 0.30
C ALA A 206 20.54 16.71 -0.97
N GLU A 207 21.51 16.55 -1.87
CA GLU A 207 21.55 17.27 -3.16
C GLU A 207 20.37 16.87 -4.07
N ALA A 208 20.07 15.57 -4.14
CA ALA A 208 18.93 15.07 -4.90
C ALA A 208 17.61 15.61 -4.34
N LEU A 209 17.43 15.64 -3.02
CA LEU A 209 16.25 16.22 -2.38
C LEU A 209 16.13 17.72 -2.68
N ALA A 210 17.24 18.46 -2.65
CA ALA A 210 17.25 19.87 -3.00
C ALA A 210 16.81 20.11 -4.45
N CYS A 211 17.35 19.34 -5.39
CA CYS A 211 16.97 19.39 -6.81
C CYS A 211 15.49 19.02 -7.04
N ILE A 212 14.97 18.02 -6.32
CA ILE A 212 13.55 17.63 -6.34
C ILE A 212 12.67 18.77 -5.83
N LYS A 213 13.05 19.41 -4.71
CA LYS A 213 12.35 20.56 -4.14
C LYS A 213 12.35 21.73 -5.13
N THR A 214 13.50 22.14 -5.65
CA THR A 214 13.61 23.24 -6.62
C THR A 214 12.73 23.00 -7.85
N ALA A 215 12.79 21.81 -8.44
CA ALA A 215 11.96 21.46 -9.60
C ALA A 215 10.46 21.55 -9.28
N THR A 216 10.05 21.08 -8.09
CA THR A 216 8.67 21.16 -7.61
C THR A 216 8.23 22.61 -7.41
N TRP A 217 9.09 23.43 -6.79
CA TRP A 217 8.80 24.82 -6.48
C TRP A 217 8.61 25.67 -7.73
N HIS A 218 9.29 25.37 -8.82
CA HIS A 218 9.19 26.12 -10.08
C HIS A 218 8.08 25.60 -11.01
N ASP A 219 7.43 24.47 -10.71
CA ASP A 219 6.36 23.93 -11.54
C ASP A 219 5.02 24.65 -11.28
N THR A 220 4.55 25.41 -12.26
CA THR A 220 3.31 26.19 -12.16
C THR A 220 2.07 25.32 -11.99
N SER A 221 2.05 24.09 -12.52
CA SER A 221 0.91 23.18 -12.37
C SER A 221 0.78 22.70 -10.92
N ILE A 222 1.91 22.35 -10.30
CA ILE A 222 1.99 21.99 -8.89
C ILE A 222 1.59 23.20 -8.03
N GLN A 223 2.16 24.39 -8.27
CA GLN A 223 1.81 25.59 -7.51
C GLN A 223 0.30 25.88 -7.53
N ASN A 224 -0.33 25.80 -8.70
CA ASN A 224 -1.77 26.03 -8.84
C ASN A 224 -2.60 24.97 -8.11
N LEU A 225 -2.16 23.71 -8.15
CA LEU A 225 -2.83 22.62 -7.45
C LEU A 225 -2.70 22.77 -5.92
N VAL A 226 -1.50 23.08 -5.42
CA VAL A 226 -1.26 23.35 -4.00
C VAL A 226 -2.11 24.51 -3.53
N LYS A 227 -2.13 25.63 -4.26
CA LYS A 227 -2.98 26.79 -3.94
C LYS A 227 -4.45 26.41 -3.82
N ARG A 228 -4.97 25.61 -4.77
CA ARG A 228 -6.36 25.15 -4.76
C ARG A 228 -6.66 24.34 -3.50
N ILE A 229 -5.78 23.39 -3.16
CA ILE A 229 -5.92 22.55 -1.97
C ILE A 229 -5.91 23.41 -0.71
N THR A 230 -4.91 24.28 -0.53
CA THR A 230 -4.79 25.09 0.68
C THR A 230 -5.93 26.09 0.81
N GLN A 231 -6.43 26.65 -0.29
CA GLN A 231 -7.61 27.53 -0.29
C GLN A 231 -8.86 26.82 0.23
N THR A 232 -9.08 25.55 -0.17
CA THR A 232 -10.20 24.77 0.39
C THR A 232 -10.07 24.49 1.89
N GLN A 233 -8.87 24.61 2.43
CA GLN A 233 -8.58 24.49 3.86
C GLN A 233 -8.57 25.85 4.59
N GLY A 234 -9.02 26.93 3.93
CA GLY A 234 -9.04 28.27 4.50
C GLY A 234 -7.67 28.96 4.56
N ARG A 235 -6.63 28.40 3.93
CA ARG A 235 -5.30 28.99 3.86
C ARG A 235 -5.13 29.72 2.52
N SER A 236 -4.97 31.03 2.59
CA SER A 236 -4.59 31.87 1.45
C SER A 236 -3.09 32.20 1.52
N GLY A 237 -2.48 32.47 0.37
CA GLY A 237 -1.05 32.77 0.30
C GLY A 237 -0.53 32.80 -1.13
N ASN A 238 0.75 33.13 -1.28
CA ASN A 238 1.44 33.04 -2.55
C ASN A 238 1.57 31.55 -2.96
N PRO A 239 1.22 31.15 -4.20
CA PRO A 239 1.31 29.74 -4.62
C PRO A 239 2.73 29.15 -4.51
N ALA A 240 3.76 29.95 -4.76
CA ALA A 240 5.15 29.53 -4.63
C ALA A 240 5.50 29.24 -3.16
N GLU A 241 5.15 30.15 -2.26
CA GLU A 241 5.34 30.01 -0.81
C GLU A 241 4.63 28.77 -0.25
N LEU A 242 3.36 28.57 -0.62
CA LEU A 242 2.58 27.41 -0.21
C LEU A 242 3.21 26.10 -0.72
N THR A 243 3.82 26.12 -1.90
CA THR A 243 4.52 24.96 -2.48
C THR A 243 5.83 24.69 -1.73
N VAL A 244 6.57 25.72 -1.32
CA VAL A 244 7.73 25.58 -0.42
C VAL A 244 7.31 24.89 0.88
N MET A 245 6.26 25.39 1.53
CA MET A 245 5.71 24.82 2.77
C MET A 245 5.30 23.35 2.63
N MET A 246 4.68 22.96 1.51
CA MET A 246 4.33 21.56 1.23
C MET A 246 5.56 20.63 1.30
N THR A 247 6.73 21.12 0.86
CA THR A 247 7.96 20.30 0.84
C THR A 247 8.71 20.27 2.17
N HIS A 248 8.26 20.97 3.20
CA HIS A 248 8.93 20.99 4.49
C HIS A 248 8.95 19.62 5.17
N SER A 249 7.94 18.77 4.97
CA SER A 249 7.90 17.41 5.53
C SER A 249 8.63 16.37 4.68
N TRP A 250 9.20 16.78 3.53
CA TRP A 250 9.77 15.84 2.57
C TRP A 250 11.07 15.21 3.04
N ARG A 251 11.19 13.92 2.80
CA ARG A 251 12.39 13.10 3.05
C ARG A 251 12.72 12.29 1.82
N LEU A 252 14.01 12.11 1.59
CA LEU A 252 14.51 11.23 0.54
C LEU A 252 15.35 10.15 1.21
N SER A 253 14.99 8.89 0.98
CA SER A 253 15.70 7.74 1.55
C SER A 253 16.29 6.89 0.44
N TYR A 254 17.52 6.42 0.62
CA TYR A 254 18.06 5.35 -0.20
C TYR A 254 17.37 4.03 0.17
N VAL A 255 16.85 3.32 -0.82
CA VAL A 255 16.24 2.01 -0.65
C VAL A 255 16.90 1.06 -1.63
N GLU A 256 17.62 0.07 -1.09
CA GLU A 256 18.13 -1.01 -1.91
C GLU A 256 16.94 -1.81 -2.45
N THR A 257 16.88 -1.98 -3.77
CA THR A 257 15.90 -2.89 -4.36
C THR A 257 16.63 -4.03 -5.06
N ARG A 258 16.26 -5.25 -4.68
CA ARG A 258 16.61 -6.50 -5.36
C ARG A 258 15.30 -7.05 -5.91
N ASN A 259 15.09 -6.96 -7.21
CA ASN A 259 14.09 -7.83 -7.83
C ASN A 259 14.76 -9.17 -8.13
N LEU A 260 13.96 -10.25 -8.09
CA LEU A 260 14.40 -11.59 -8.48
C LEU A 260 14.86 -11.67 -9.95
N ASP A 261 14.56 -10.65 -10.75
CA ASP A 261 14.96 -10.49 -12.14
C ASP A 261 16.20 -9.58 -12.34
N ASP A 262 16.94 -9.22 -11.27
CA ASP A 262 18.24 -8.49 -11.29
C ASP A 262 18.27 -7.08 -11.96
N ASP A 263 17.17 -6.61 -12.54
CA ASP A 263 17.18 -5.45 -13.45
C ASP A 263 16.80 -4.10 -12.84
N LYS A 264 16.47 -4.02 -11.55
CA LYS A 264 16.16 -2.73 -10.91
C LYS A 264 17.15 -2.49 -9.79
N GLY A 265 18.07 -1.56 -10.04
CA GLY A 265 19.03 -1.07 -9.05
C GLY A 265 18.35 -0.36 -7.89
N PRO A 266 19.13 0.22 -6.97
CA PRO A 266 18.58 0.97 -5.84
C PRO A 266 17.73 2.16 -6.31
N VAL A 267 16.90 2.65 -5.41
CA VAL A 267 16.10 3.86 -5.64
C VAL A 267 16.32 4.91 -4.56
N PHE A 268 15.96 6.14 -4.89
CA PHE A 268 15.59 7.14 -3.90
C PHE A 268 14.07 7.16 -3.71
N LEU A 269 13.60 6.93 -2.49
CA LEU A 269 12.20 6.98 -2.12
C LEU A 269 11.86 8.36 -1.53
N LEU A 270 11.02 9.12 -2.23
CA LEU A 270 10.49 10.40 -1.76
C LEU A 270 9.23 10.16 -0.93
N THR A 271 9.26 10.60 0.32
CA THR A 271 8.13 10.57 1.25
C THR A 271 7.84 11.95 1.82
N GLY A 272 6.61 12.19 2.30
CA GLY A 272 6.22 13.44 2.95
C GLY A 272 4.76 13.43 3.44
N GLU A 273 4.43 14.34 4.37
CA GLU A 273 3.07 14.48 4.91
C GLU A 273 2.11 14.91 3.78
N PRO A 274 0.98 14.19 3.57
CA PRO A 274 -0.06 14.63 2.64
C PRO A 274 -0.62 16.01 3.04
N ILE A 275 -0.67 16.95 2.10
CA ILE A 275 -1.25 18.30 2.34
C ILE A 275 -2.78 18.36 2.21
N THR A 276 -3.44 17.22 2.01
CA THR A 276 -4.90 17.09 1.85
C THR A 276 -5.33 15.71 2.32
N ASP A 277 -6.61 15.57 2.71
CA ASP A 277 -7.28 14.30 2.94
C ASP A 277 -8.05 13.80 1.70
N ASN A 278 -8.10 14.59 0.62
CA ASN A 278 -8.69 14.19 -0.64
C ASN A 278 -7.72 13.33 -1.47
N LEU A 279 -8.07 12.05 -1.66
CA LEU A 279 -7.26 11.08 -2.39
C LEU A 279 -6.95 11.48 -3.84
N GLU A 280 -7.90 12.08 -4.55
CA GLU A 280 -7.72 12.45 -5.96
C GLU A 280 -6.72 13.60 -6.08
N LEU A 281 -6.84 14.62 -5.23
CA LEU A 281 -5.91 15.75 -5.20
C LEU A 281 -4.51 15.30 -4.77
N HIS A 282 -4.41 14.40 -3.78
CA HIS A 282 -3.13 13.82 -3.38
C HIS A 282 -2.48 13.02 -4.52
N ARG A 283 -3.24 12.19 -5.25
CA ARG A 283 -2.75 11.46 -6.43
C ARG A 283 -2.35 12.39 -7.55
N ALA A 284 -3.07 13.49 -7.76
CA ALA A 284 -2.74 14.49 -8.76
C ALA A 284 -1.39 15.16 -8.45
N ILE A 285 -1.12 15.53 -7.19
CA ILE A 285 0.20 16.04 -6.78
C ILE A 285 1.30 15.03 -7.10
N ALA A 286 1.14 13.79 -6.63
CA ALA A 286 2.13 12.74 -6.88
C ALA A 286 2.36 12.55 -8.40
N ALA A 287 1.29 12.53 -9.21
CA ALA A 287 1.38 12.40 -10.65
C ALA A 287 2.10 13.56 -11.33
N HIS A 288 1.95 14.79 -10.84
CA HIS A 288 2.73 15.94 -11.34
C HIS A 288 4.21 15.81 -10.97
N ILE A 289 4.52 15.46 -9.72
CA ILE A 289 5.91 15.26 -9.27
C ILE A 289 6.61 14.18 -10.10
N ARG A 290 5.91 13.08 -10.44
CA ARG A 290 6.47 12.00 -11.29
C ARG A 290 6.86 12.45 -12.70
N LYS A 291 6.25 13.53 -13.21
CA LYS A 291 6.52 14.07 -14.56
C LYS A 291 7.66 15.09 -14.58
N LEU A 292 8.16 15.51 -13.42
CA LEU A 292 9.25 16.48 -13.33
C LEU A 292 10.53 15.91 -13.95
N ARG A 293 11.26 16.76 -14.66
CA ARG A 293 12.60 16.45 -15.16
C ARG A 293 13.62 16.92 -14.15
N ILE A 294 14.08 16.00 -13.31
CA ILE A 294 15.04 16.31 -12.25
C ILE A 294 16.43 15.82 -12.67
N ARG A 295 17.42 16.70 -12.55
CA ARG A 295 18.83 16.38 -12.79
C ARG A 295 19.64 16.66 -11.54
N VAL A 296 20.54 15.74 -11.19
CA VAL A 296 21.47 15.81 -10.08
C VAL A 296 22.85 15.55 -10.66
N ASN A 297 23.80 16.48 -10.51
CA ASN A 297 25.14 16.37 -11.13
C ASN A 297 25.10 16.01 -12.62
N TYR A 298 24.24 16.68 -13.38
CA TYR A 298 23.97 16.44 -14.82
C TYR A 298 23.33 15.08 -15.18
N GLN A 299 23.14 14.19 -14.22
CA GLN A 299 22.47 12.90 -14.39
C GLN A 299 20.98 13.03 -14.11
N GLN A 300 20.15 12.36 -14.90
CA GLN A 300 18.70 12.43 -14.76
C GLN A 300 18.19 11.40 -13.76
N LEU A 301 17.34 11.84 -12.82
CA LEU A 301 16.51 10.94 -12.02
C LEU A 301 15.32 10.47 -12.88
N ILE A 302 15.15 9.15 -12.96
CA ILE A 302 14.08 8.51 -13.72
C ILE A 302 13.01 8.08 -12.73
N ASN A 303 11.76 8.40 -13.00
CA ASN A 303 10.66 7.96 -12.15
C ASN A 303 10.44 6.44 -12.23
N VAL A 304 10.12 5.81 -11.11
CA VAL A 304 9.68 4.41 -11.09
C VAL A 304 8.16 4.40 -10.99
N ASP A 305 7.49 3.87 -12.02
CA ASP A 305 6.03 3.84 -12.12
C ASP A 305 5.35 3.07 -10.97
N LYS A 306 6.07 2.13 -10.35
CA LYS A 306 5.58 1.29 -9.27
C LYS A 306 6.11 1.79 -7.92
N ILE A 307 5.19 2.06 -7.00
CA ILE A 307 5.53 2.29 -5.59
C ILE A 307 6.17 1.01 -5.05
N ILE A 308 7.31 1.18 -4.37
CA ILE A 308 7.95 0.10 -3.64
C ILE A 308 7.10 -0.17 -2.41
N GLY A 309 6.70 -1.42 -2.24
CA GLY A 309 5.96 -1.86 -1.08
C GLY A 309 6.34 -3.28 -0.74
N CYS A 310 6.17 -3.61 0.53
CA CYS A 310 6.45 -4.92 1.05
C CYS A 310 5.22 -5.80 0.89
N ASP A 311 5.37 -6.92 0.18
CA ASP A 311 4.29 -7.89 0.00
C ASP A 311 3.89 -8.58 1.32
N TRP A 312 4.77 -8.54 2.32
CA TRP A 312 4.59 -9.20 3.61
C TRP A 312 3.82 -8.34 4.61
N CYS A 313 4.41 -7.23 5.07
CA CYS A 313 3.77 -6.34 6.05
C CYS A 313 2.86 -5.27 5.41
N LYS A 314 2.90 -5.12 4.08
CA LYS A 314 2.08 -4.17 3.29
C LYS A 314 2.43 -2.70 3.47
N ASN A 315 3.49 -2.37 4.20
CA ASN A 315 4.07 -1.03 4.21
C ASN A 315 4.63 -0.62 2.84
N GLN A 316 4.81 0.69 2.64
CA GLN A 316 5.19 1.33 1.36
C GLN A 316 6.55 2.04 1.41
N ASP A 317 7.34 1.77 2.43
CA ASP A 317 8.65 2.39 2.70
C ASP A 317 9.84 1.46 2.41
N HIS A 318 9.59 0.15 2.26
CA HIS A 318 10.62 -0.85 1.97
C HIS A 318 10.11 -1.97 1.04
N PRO A 319 11.01 -2.66 0.33
CA PRO A 319 10.67 -3.81 -0.50
C PRO A 319 10.57 -5.11 0.32
N SER A 320 9.91 -6.12 -0.25
CA SER A 320 9.65 -7.41 0.41
C SER A 320 10.88 -8.16 0.92
N HIS A 321 12.02 -8.07 0.24
CA HIS A 321 13.27 -8.75 0.65
C HIS A 321 14.01 -8.05 1.78
N ALA A 322 13.65 -6.79 2.08
CA ALA A 322 14.20 -5.99 3.17
C ALA A 322 13.11 -5.73 4.22
N CYS A 323 12.17 -6.68 4.39
CA CYS A 323 11.15 -6.56 5.42
C CYS A 323 11.81 -6.71 6.79
N PRO A 324 11.67 -5.73 7.71
CA PRO A 324 12.41 -5.74 8.97
C PRO A 324 11.85 -6.72 10.00
N PHE A 325 10.60 -7.18 9.85
CA PHE A 325 9.90 -7.98 10.86
C PHE A 325 10.64 -9.25 11.31
N PRO A 326 11.18 -10.09 10.41
CA PRO A 326 11.91 -11.29 10.81
C PRO A 326 13.25 -11.01 11.51
N GLU A 327 13.76 -9.77 11.45
CA GLU A 327 15.06 -9.39 12.01
C GLU A 327 14.96 -8.76 13.40
N VAL A 328 13.74 -8.43 13.85
CA VAL A 328 13.52 -7.71 15.12
C VAL A 328 13.92 -8.53 16.33
N ASP A 329 13.56 -9.82 16.37
CA ASP A 329 13.70 -10.62 17.59
C ASP A 329 13.92 -12.11 17.29
N SER A 330 14.78 -12.75 18.09
CA SER A 330 14.97 -14.20 18.08
C SER A 330 13.71 -15.01 18.45
N THR A 331 12.75 -14.38 19.12
CA THR A 331 11.45 -14.93 19.54
C THR A 331 10.34 -14.68 18.52
N TRP A 332 10.70 -14.22 17.31
CA TRP A 332 9.76 -14.05 16.20
C TRP A 332 9.12 -15.40 15.81
N TYR A 333 7.81 -15.52 16.03
CA TYR A 333 7.06 -16.72 15.64
C TYR A 333 6.62 -16.72 14.16
N GLY A 334 6.78 -15.60 13.45
CA GLY A 334 6.43 -15.50 12.04
C GLY A 334 7.46 -16.14 11.11
N PRO A 335 7.29 -15.98 9.79
CA PRO A 335 8.21 -16.58 8.83
C PRO A 335 9.61 -15.95 8.91
N SER A 336 10.65 -16.76 8.76
CA SER A 336 12.04 -16.30 8.71
C SER A 336 12.38 -15.63 7.37
N THR A 337 13.47 -14.86 7.32
CA THR A 337 13.95 -14.23 6.08
C THR A 337 14.15 -15.24 4.93
N ASP A 338 14.69 -16.42 5.25
CA ASP A 338 14.88 -17.50 4.27
C ASP A 338 13.55 -18.08 3.78
N GLU A 339 12.57 -18.27 4.67
CA GLU A 339 11.23 -18.72 4.27
C GLU A 339 10.54 -17.70 3.38
N LEU A 340 10.65 -16.41 3.69
CA LEU A 340 10.12 -15.34 2.85
C LEU A 340 10.76 -15.38 1.47
N ARG A 341 12.09 -15.49 1.40
CA ARG A 341 12.83 -15.60 0.14
C ARG A 341 12.38 -16.82 -0.68
N LEU A 342 12.24 -17.98 -0.04
CA LEU A 342 11.74 -19.20 -0.68
C LEU A 342 10.29 -19.04 -1.19
N ARG A 343 9.43 -18.36 -0.44
CA ARG A 343 8.04 -18.10 -0.85
C ARG A 343 7.96 -17.16 -2.05
N MET A 344 8.83 -16.14 -2.14
CA MET A 344 8.94 -15.26 -3.31
C MET A 344 9.37 -16.06 -4.54
N MET A 345 10.46 -16.84 -4.43
CA MET A 345 10.97 -17.68 -5.53
C MET A 345 9.92 -18.68 -6.04
N LYS A 346 9.08 -19.23 -5.15
CA LYS A 346 7.98 -20.13 -5.54
C LYS A 346 6.86 -19.38 -6.26
N ALA A 347 6.50 -18.19 -5.79
CA ALA A 347 5.44 -17.37 -6.38
C ALA A 347 5.78 -16.93 -7.82
N ASP A 348 7.06 -16.68 -8.09
CA ASP A 348 7.54 -16.26 -9.42
C ASP A 348 7.89 -17.44 -10.35
N SER A 349 7.79 -18.69 -9.85
CA SER A 349 8.22 -19.85 -10.64
C SER A 349 7.34 -20.07 -11.89
N PRO A 350 7.93 -20.22 -13.09
CA PRO A 350 7.19 -20.41 -14.35
C PRO A 350 6.29 -21.65 -14.40
N LYS A 351 6.43 -22.59 -13.47
CA LYS A 351 5.68 -23.86 -13.46
C LYS A 351 4.17 -23.64 -13.31
N ASP A 352 3.74 -22.61 -12.58
CA ASP A 352 2.33 -22.21 -12.50
C ASP A 352 1.84 -21.53 -13.79
N ALA A 353 2.74 -20.97 -14.59
CA ALA A 353 2.43 -20.48 -15.94
C ALA A 353 2.33 -21.63 -16.97
N ILE A 354 3.18 -22.67 -16.84
CA ILE A 354 3.25 -23.80 -17.79
C ILE A 354 2.10 -24.79 -17.59
N LYS A 355 1.72 -25.15 -16.35
CA LYS A 355 0.60 -26.08 -16.08
C LYS A 355 -0.73 -25.52 -16.62
N LYS A 356 -0.87 -24.20 -16.60
CA LYS A 356 -2.06 -23.47 -17.08
C LYS A 356 -2.15 -23.38 -18.60
N ARG A 357 -1.02 -23.24 -19.31
CA ARG A 357 -0.99 -23.34 -20.79
C ARG A 357 -1.47 -24.71 -21.29
N LYS A 358 -1.16 -25.80 -20.59
CA LYS A 358 -1.64 -27.14 -20.94
C LYS A 358 -3.16 -27.28 -20.79
N GLU A 359 -3.77 -26.74 -19.72
CA GLU A 359 -5.22 -26.78 -19.50
C GLU A 359 -6.02 -25.92 -20.50
N ASP A 360 -5.51 -24.75 -20.89
CA ASP A 360 -6.18 -23.90 -21.89
C ASP A 360 -6.03 -24.51 -23.31
N SER A 361 -4.91 -25.17 -23.62
CA SER A 361 -4.73 -25.89 -24.89
C SER A 361 -5.66 -27.12 -25.04
N THR A 362 -6.04 -27.76 -23.93
CA THR A 362 -6.97 -28.91 -23.96
C THR A 362 -8.43 -28.46 -24.11
N LYS A 363 -8.81 -27.28 -23.62
CA LYS A 363 -10.17 -26.73 -23.79
C LYS A 363 -10.43 -26.18 -25.20
N HIS A 364 -9.40 -25.75 -25.92
CA HIS A 364 -9.59 -25.25 -27.29
C HIS A 364 -9.80 -26.35 -28.33
N ASN A 365 -9.33 -27.58 -28.06
CA ASN A 365 -9.46 -28.72 -28.96
C ASN A 365 -10.81 -29.48 -28.88
N SER A 366 -11.70 -29.15 -27.93
CA SER A 366 -13.00 -29.84 -27.79
C SER A 366 -14.15 -29.17 -28.55
N ARG A 367 -13.92 -28.06 -29.26
CA ARG A 367 -15.00 -27.30 -29.96
C ARG A 367 -15.04 -27.41 -31.48
N SER A 368 -14.17 -28.18 -32.15
CA SER A 368 -14.17 -28.32 -33.62
C SER A 368 -14.77 -29.64 -34.12
N LYS A 369 -15.98 -30.03 -33.68
CA LYS A 369 -16.64 -31.23 -34.23
C LYS A 369 -18.17 -31.17 -34.23
N HIS A 370 -18.75 -30.10 -34.77
CA HIS A 370 -20.16 -30.03 -35.22
C HIS A 370 -20.27 -28.75 -36.07
N GLY A 371 -20.71 -28.69 -37.32
CA GLY A 371 -21.21 -29.66 -38.29
C GLY A 371 -21.50 -28.80 -39.54
N LYS A 372 -21.03 -29.23 -40.72
CA LYS A 372 -21.42 -28.62 -42.00
C LYS A 372 -22.92 -28.81 -42.21
N LYS A 373 -23.66 -27.76 -42.53
CA LYS A 373 -24.87 -27.85 -43.36
C LYS A 373 -25.02 -26.59 -44.20
N ASN A 374 -25.43 -26.86 -45.44
CA ASN A 374 -25.52 -26.02 -46.62
C ASN A 374 -26.68 -25.01 -46.59
N ASP A 375 -26.78 -24.31 -47.73
CA ASP A 375 -27.94 -23.63 -48.32
C ASP A 375 -28.04 -22.14 -47.92
N SER A 376 -28.38 -21.16 -48.76
CA SER A 376 -28.53 -20.91 -50.21
C SER A 376 -29.43 -19.67 -50.25
N ASP A 377 -29.28 -18.79 -51.25
CA ASP A 377 -30.21 -17.68 -51.59
C ASP A 377 -30.40 -16.54 -50.56
N TRP A 378 -30.09 -15.31 -50.97
CA TRP A 378 -31.08 -14.45 -51.64
C TRP A 378 -30.41 -13.16 -52.18
N ASP A 379 -31.00 -12.74 -53.30
CA ASP A 379 -30.67 -11.69 -54.26
C ASP A 379 -30.71 -10.23 -53.75
N VAL A 380 -29.91 -9.38 -54.45
CA VAL A 380 -30.23 -8.11 -55.17
C VAL A 380 -31.16 -7.10 -54.44
N VAL A 381 -30.83 -5.81 -54.29
CA VAL A 381 -31.06 -4.72 -55.28
C VAL A 381 -30.36 -3.40 -54.86
N ARG A 382 -29.53 -2.91 -55.80
CA ARG A 382 -29.27 -1.54 -56.32
C ARG A 382 -29.63 -0.24 -55.54
N ARG A 383 -28.62 0.65 -55.58
CA ARG A 383 -28.57 2.07 -56.02
C ARG A 383 -29.32 3.16 -55.23
N GLY A 384 -28.55 4.21 -54.90
CA GLY A 384 -29.05 5.59 -54.79
C GLY A 384 -27.92 6.57 -54.47
N LYS A 385 -27.54 7.40 -55.44
CA LYS A 385 -26.53 8.47 -55.34
C LYS A 385 -27.15 9.74 -54.73
N LYS A 386 -26.28 10.49 -54.03
CA LYS A 386 -26.26 11.90 -53.61
C LYS A 386 -27.03 12.92 -54.48
N PRO A 387 -27.41 14.07 -53.91
CA PRO A 387 -26.48 15.22 -53.77
C PRO A 387 -25.75 15.33 -52.42
#